data_AF-A0A924CAK3-F1
#
_entry.id   AF-A0A924CAK3-F1
#
_cell.length_a   1.000
_cell.length_b   1.000
_cell.length_c   1.000
_cell.angle_alpha   90.00
_cell.angle_beta   90.00
_cell.angle_gamma   90.00
#
_symmetry.space_group_name_H-M   'P 1'
#
loop_
_entity.id
_entity.type
_entity.pdbx_description
1 polymer ?
#
loop_
_entity_poly.entity_id
_entity_poly.type
_entity_poly.pdbx_seq_one_letter_code
_entity_poly.pdbx_strand_id
1 'polypeptide(L)'
;MAQHEIETQWMGKMQFNTLVNGHTIIMDAPERAGGEDNGPIPKPFILTALSGCTGMDIVSILRKAQTEVNDFDIKVSGQLSKQQPIEYISIHVT
;
A
#
# COMPACT_ATOMS: atom_id res chain seq x y z
N MET A 1 12.32 16.55 -15.31
CA MET A 1 11.14 15.79 -14.83
C MET A 1 11.48 15.28 -13.45
N ALA A 2 10.55 15.33 -12.51
CA ALA A 2 10.76 14.66 -11.22
C ALA A 2 10.65 13.15 -11.45
N GLN A 3 11.64 12.39 -10.99
CA GLN A 3 11.66 10.92 -11.05
C GLN A 3 11.67 10.40 -9.61
N HIS A 4 10.81 9.43 -9.35
CA HIS A 4 10.90 8.64 -8.12
C HIS A 4 11.61 7.33 -8.44
N GLU A 5 12.62 7.00 -7.65
CA GLU A 5 13.35 5.73 -7.72
C GLU A 5 13.31 5.09 -6.33
N ILE A 6 13.12 3.78 -6.29
CA ILE A 6 12.98 3.01 -5.06
C ILE A 6 13.92 1.82 -5.15
N GLU A 7 14.76 1.61 -4.13
CA GLU A 7 15.58 0.42 -3.98
C GLU A 7 15.03 -0.46 -2.87
N THR A 8 14.91 -1.76 -3.14
CA THR A 8 14.38 -2.74 -2.19
C THR A 8 15.38 -3.86 -2.03
N GLN A 9 15.74 -4.14 -0.78
CA GLN A 9 16.74 -5.14 -0.42
C GLN A 9 16.08 -6.42 0.07
N TRP A 10 16.53 -7.56 -0.45
CA TRP A 10 16.16 -8.86 0.09
C TRP A 10 16.90 -9.11 1.40
N MET A 11 16.17 -9.50 2.44
CA MET A 11 16.71 -9.70 3.79
C MET A 11 16.90 -11.18 4.14
N GLY A 12 16.61 -12.08 3.20
CA GLY A 12 16.52 -13.52 3.45
C GLY A 12 15.06 -14.00 3.43
N LYS A 13 14.87 -15.31 3.22
CA LYS A 13 13.54 -15.94 3.14
C LYS A 13 12.62 -15.18 2.16
N MET A 14 11.44 -14.77 2.59
CA MET A 14 10.47 -14.00 1.80
C MET A 14 10.44 -12.51 2.18
N GLN A 15 11.37 -12.04 3.01
CA GLN A 15 11.36 -10.68 3.52
C GLN A 15 12.15 -9.72 2.62
N PHE A 16 11.55 -8.56 2.39
CA PHE A 16 12.14 -7.43 1.68
C PHE A 16 11.98 -6.14 2.47
N ASN A 17 13.03 -5.33 2.50
CA ASN A 17 13.03 -4.02 3.15
C ASN A 17 13.27 -2.91 2.12
N THR A 18 12.53 -1.82 2.25
CA THR A 18 12.62 -0.64 1.38
C THR A 18 12.74 0.61 2.25
N LEU A 19 13.65 1.52 1.91
CA LEU A 19 13.72 2.83 2.57
C LEU A 19 13.00 3.87 1.71
N VAL A 20 11.91 4.46 2.22
CA VAL A 20 11.15 5.51 1.54
C VAL A 20 11.09 6.73 2.45
N ASN A 21 11.70 7.84 2.02
CA ASN A 21 11.72 9.12 2.76
C ASN A 21 12.14 8.99 4.23
N GLY A 22 13.12 8.12 4.54
CA GLY A 22 13.59 7.89 5.91
C GLY A 22 12.77 6.87 6.72
N HIS A 23 11.74 6.27 6.14
CA HIS A 23 10.94 5.22 6.77
C HIS A 23 11.28 3.86 6.18
N THR A 24 11.51 2.87 7.05
CA THR A 24 11.67 1.47 6.63
C THR A 24 10.31 0.83 6.43
N ILE A 25 10.06 0.35 5.21
CA ILE A 25 8.91 -0.47 4.87
C ILE A 25 9.39 -1.92 4.80
N ILE A 26 8.80 -2.77 5.63
CA ILE A 26 9.05 -4.22 5.63
C ILE A 26 7.90 -4.88 4.89
N MET A 27 8.21 -5.77 3.96
CA MET A 27 7.24 -6.63 3.29
C MET A 27 7.66 -8.07 3.48
N ASP A 28 6.70 -8.95 3.78
CA ASP A 28 6.98 -10.36 4.05
C ASP A 28 5.78 -11.24 3.68
N ALA A 29 5.96 -12.55 3.81
CA ALA A 29 4.95 -13.56 3.63
C ALA A 29 4.71 -14.32 4.95
N PRO A 30 3.56 -14.99 5.11
CA PRO A 30 3.34 -15.88 6.24
C PRO A 30 4.27 -17.10 6.18
N GLU A 31 4.50 -17.74 7.33
CA GLU A 31 5.38 -18.92 7.45
C GLU A 31 5.06 -20.04 6.46
N ARG A 32 3.77 -20.31 6.22
CA ARG A 32 3.31 -21.32 5.25
C ARG A 32 3.75 -21.07 3.80
N ALA A 33 4.15 -19.83 3.49
CA ALA A 33 4.68 -19.41 2.20
C ALA A 33 6.20 -19.16 2.24
N GLY A 34 6.86 -19.51 3.35
CA GLY A 34 8.32 -19.41 3.52
C GLY A 34 8.82 -18.08 4.11
N GLY A 35 7.93 -17.19 4.55
CA GLY A 35 8.30 -15.96 5.25
C GLY A 35 8.25 -16.09 6.77
N GLU A 36 8.22 -14.95 7.46
CA GLU A 36 8.21 -14.88 8.93
C GLU A 36 7.09 -13.99 9.48
N ASP A 37 6.17 -13.54 8.62
CA ASP A 37 5.05 -12.65 8.96
C ASP A 37 5.48 -11.33 9.61
N ASN A 38 6.69 -10.84 9.28
CA ASN A 38 7.25 -9.61 9.84
C ASN A 38 6.67 -8.32 9.23
N GLY A 39 5.85 -8.44 8.18
CA GLY A 39 5.29 -7.32 7.45
C GLY A 39 4.18 -7.75 6.48
N PRO A 40 3.44 -6.79 5.92
CA PRO A 40 2.35 -7.08 4.99
C PRO A 40 2.86 -7.77 3.72
N ILE A 41 2.00 -8.60 3.14
CA ILE A 41 2.21 -9.16 1.81
C ILE A 41 2.23 -8.01 0.77
N PRO A 42 3.21 -7.94 -0.15
CA PRO A 42 3.36 -6.82 -1.08
C PRO A 42 2.10 -6.48 -1.88
N LYS A 43 1.36 -7.48 -2.36
CA LYS A 43 0.22 -7.28 -3.26
C LYS A 43 -0.93 -6.49 -2.61
N PRO A 44 -1.53 -6.91 -1.48
CA PRO A 44 -2.53 -6.10 -0.79
C PRO A 44 -1.96 -4.78 -0.26
N PHE A 45 -0.66 -4.72 0.05
CA PHE A 45 -0.01 -3.48 0.49
C PHE A 45 -0.09 -2.36 -0.57
N ILE A 46 -0.13 -2.68 -1.87
CA ILE A 46 -0.36 -1.67 -2.92
C ILE A 46 -1.64 -0.85 -2.69
N LEU A 47 -2.69 -1.47 -2.15
CA LEU A 47 -3.98 -0.79 -1.92
C LEU A 47 -3.89 0.26 -0.80
N THR A 48 -2.94 0.12 0.13
CA THR A 48 -2.75 1.12 1.20
C THR A 48 -2.18 2.42 0.65
N ALA A 49 -1.25 2.34 -0.31
CA ALA A 49 -0.70 3.51 -0.98
C ALA A 49 -1.78 4.29 -1.73
N LEU A 50 -2.69 3.58 -2.41
CA LEU A 50 -3.84 4.21 -3.07
C LEU A 50 -4.77 4.88 -2.05
N SER A 51 -5.13 4.17 -0.98
CA SER A 51 -5.97 4.71 0.10
C SER A 51 -5.36 5.99 0.70
N GLY A 52 -4.07 5.96 1.04
CA GLY A 52 -3.37 7.10 1.62
C GLY A 52 -3.27 8.29 0.65
N CYS A 53 -2.98 8.05 -0.63
CA CYS A 53 -2.93 9.10 -1.64
C CYS A 53 -4.28 9.83 -1.76
N THR A 54 -5.37 9.08 -1.92
CA THR A 54 -6.72 9.64 -1.98
C THR A 54 -7.12 10.35 -0.68
N GLY A 55 -6.78 9.78 0.48
CA GLY A 55 -7.07 10.41 1.78
C GLY A 55 -6.38 11.75 1.96
N MET A 56 -5.10 11.85 1.58
CA MET A 56 -4.36 13.12 1.62
C MET A 56 -5.00 14.20 0.74
N ASP A 57 -5.50 13.83 -0.44
CA ASP A 57 -6.21 14.76 -1.32
C ASP A 57 -7.51 15.25 -0.69
N ILE A 58 -8.33 14.35 -0.14
CA ILE A 58 -9.60 14.70 0.52
C ILE A 58 -9.35 15.63 1.71
N VAL A 59 -8.40 15.31 2.58
CA VAL A 59 -8.03 16.15 3.73
C VAL A 59 -7.56 17.53 3.26
N SER A 60 -6.76 17.60 2.19
CA SER A 60 -6.30 18.86 1.60
C SER A 60 -7.47 19.73 1.09
N ILE A 61 -8.47 19.12 0.46
CA ILE A 61 -9.68 19.81 -0.04
C ILE A 61 -10.52 20.33 1.13
N LEU A 62 -10.81 19.49 2.12
CA LEU A 62 -11.60 19.87 3.30
C LEU A 62 -10.96 21.02 4.07
N ARG A 63 -9.62 20.97 4.25
CA ARG A 63 -8.87 22.05 4.89
C ARG A 63 -8.98 23.36 4.12
N LYS A 64 -8.91 23.33 2.78
CA LYS A 64 -9.09 24.52 1.94
C LYS A 64 -10.51 25.08 2.01
N ALA A 65 -11.50 24.21 2.20
CA ALA A 65 -12.90 24.58 2.36
C ALA A 65 -13.25 25.06 3.78
N GLN A 66 -12.31 24.99 4.73
CA GLN A 66 -12.53 25.30 6.16
C GLN A 66 -13.64 24.46 6.79
N THR A 67 -13.81 23.22 6.31
CA THR A 67 -14.78 22.26 6.85
C THR A 67 -14.11 21.40 7.90
N GLU A 68 -14.65 21.39 9.12
CA GLU A 68 -14.22 20.47 10.17
C GLU A 68 -14.87 19.10 9.98
N VAL A 69 -14.06 18.05 10.07
CA VAL A 69 -14.50 16.65 10.00
C VAL A 69 -13.97 15.93 11.22
N ASN A 70 -14.85 15.26 11.96
CA ASN A 70 -14.49 14.54 13.19
C ASN A 70 -13.90 13.16 12.89
N ASP A 71 -14.39 12.50 11.84
CA ASP A 71 -13.95 11.17 11.45
C ASP A 71 -14.20 10.92 9.96
N PHE A 72 -13.29 10.19 9.34
CA PHE A 72 -13.36 9.81 7.93
C PHE A 72 -12.45 8.62 7.66
N ASP A 73 -13.05 7.55 7.15
CA ASP A 73 -12.35 6.33 6.75
C ASP A 73 -12.41 6.14 5.23
N ILE A 74 -11.38 5.49 4.69
CA ILE A 74 -11.36 5.01 3.30
C ILE A 74 -11.21 3.50 3.31
N LYS A 75 -12.08 2.82 2.58
CA LYS A 75 -11.98 1.40 2.28
C LYS A 75 -11.58 1.20 0.82
N VAL A 76 -10.53 0.40 0.60
CA VAL A 76 -10.11 -0.01 -0.75
C VAL A 76 -10.29 -1.51 -0.90
N SER A 77 -10.99 -1.94 -1.95
CA SER A 77 -11.24 -3.34 -2.29
C SER A 77 -10.72 -3.64 -3.69
N GLY A 78 -9.85 -4.65 -3.83
CA GLY A 78 -9.32 -5.09 -5.12
C GLY A 78 -9.82 -6.47 -5.52
N GLN A 79 -10.34 -6.62 -6.75
CA GLN A 79 -10.68 -7.91 -7.34
C GLN A 79 -9.47 -8.50 -8.07
N LEU A 80 -9.21 -9.79 -7.85
CA LEU A 80 -8.10 -10.51 -8.46
C LEU A 80 -8.53 -11.30 -9.71
N SER A 81 -7.65 -11.40 -10.69
CA SER A 81 -7.83 -12.32 -11.82
C SER A 81 -7.85 -13.78 -11.35
N LYS A 82 -8.53 -14.65 -12.11
CA LYS A 82 -8.61 -16.09 -11.83
C LYS A 82 -7.41 -16.89 -12.37
N GLN A 83 -6.76 -16.38 -13.42
CA GLN A 83 -5.69 -17.06 -14.13
C GLN A 83 -4.37 -16.33 -13.90
N GLN A 84 -3.26 -17.09 -13.95
CA GLN A 84 -1.93 -16.51 -13.85
C GLN A 84 -1.60 -15.69 -15.12
N PRO A 85 -0.95 -14.52 -14.99
CA PRO A 85 -0.50 -13.90 -13.74
C PRO A 85 -1.66 -13.33 -12.90
N ILE A 86 -1.64 -13.57 -11.58
CA ILE A 86 -2.65 -12.99 -10.67
C ILE A 86 -2.45 -11.48 -10.57
N GLU A 87 -3.43 -10.71 -11.06
CA GLU A 87 -3.43 -9.25 -11.15
C GLU A 87 -4.69 -8.64 -10.53
N TYR A 88 -4.68 -7.33 -10.25
CA TYR A 88 -5.90 -6.62 -9.88
C TYR A 88 -6.67 -6.23 -11.14
N ILE A 89 -7.88 -6.77 -11.33
CA ILE A 89 -8.73 -6.46 -12.50
C ILE A 89 -9.69 -5.30 -12.24
N SER A 90 -9.93 -4.99 -10.97
CA SER A 90 -10.76 -3.87 -10.54
C SER A 90 -10.34 -3.45 -9.13
N ILE A 91 -10.37 -2.15 -8.88
CA ILE A 91 -10.20 -1.56 -7.55
C ILE A 91 -11.37 -0.61 -7.30
N HIS A 92 -12.01 -0.76 -6.15
CA HIS A 92 -13.09 0.09 -5.70
C HIS A 92 -12.69 0.78 -4.40
N VAL A 93 -12.92 2.09 -4.34
CA VAL A 93 -12.66 2.94 -3.18
C VAL A 93 -14.00 3.43 -2.65
N THR A 94 -14.24 3.30 -1.34
CA THR A 94 -15.46 3.73 -0.65
C THR A 94 -15.10 4.54 0.58
#